data_AF-A0A2V6N7J2-F1
#
_entry.id   AF-A0A2V6N7J2-F1
#
_cell.length_a   1.000
_cell.length_b   1.000
_cell.length_c   1.000
_cell.angle_alpha   90.00
_cell.angle_beta   90.00
_cell.angle_gamma   90.00
#
_symmetry.space_group_name_H-M   'P 1'
#
loop_
_entity.id
_entity.type
_entity.pdbx_description
1 polymer ?
#
loop_
_entity_poly.entity_id
_entity_poly.type
_entity_poly.pdbx_seq_one_letter_code
_entity_poly.pdbx_strand_id
1 'polypeptide(L)' 'DNGIGSISEVFDARDPHFAGGCIAQAWNVAEVLRSWIKTA' A
#
# COMPACT_ATOMS: atom_id res chain seq x y z
N ASP A 1 -11.34 5.79 8.79
CA ASP A 1 -11.32 5.02 7.53
C ASP A 1 -10.02 5.25 6.78
N ASN A 2 -9.01 4.40 7.04
CA ASN A 2 -7.63 4.55 6.57
C ASN A 2 -7.31 3.64 5.36
N GLY A 3 -8.25 3.44 4.42
CA GLY A 3 -8.00 2.55 3.27
C GLY A 3 -7.82 1.07 3.64
N ILE A 4 -8.54 0.58 4.65
CA ILE A 4 -8.49 -0.82 5.13
C ILE A 4 -8.65 -1.80 3.96
N GLY A 5 -7.72 -2.76 3.84
CA GLY A 5 -7.68 -3.72 2.74
C GLY A 5 -7.01 -3.21 1.46
N SER A 6 -6.43 -2.00 1.49
CA SER A 6 -5.64 -1.43 0.41
C SER A 6 -4.24 -1.04 0.88
N ILE A 7 -3.42 -0.54 -0.04
CA ILE A 7 -2.07 -0.03 0.21
C ILE A 7 -2.04 1.43 -0.27
N SER A 8 -1.71 2.36 0.62
CA SER A 8 -1.61 3.79 0.30
C SER A 8 -0.47 4.07 -0.66
N GLU A 9 -0.53 5.20 -1.37
CA GLU A 9 0.52 5.64 -2.30
C GLU A 9 1.87 5.85 -1.59
N VAL A 10 1.85 6.61 -0.49
CA VAL A 10 2.97 6.82 0.43
C VAL A 10 2.51 6.51 1.85
N PHE A 11 3.42 6.05 2.71
CA PHE A 11 3.17 5.92 4.15
C PHE A 11 4.42 6.25 4.97
N ASP A 12 4.23 6.73 6.19
CA ASP A 12 5.34 7.00 7.11
C ASP A 12 6.00 5.71 7.56
N ALA A 13 7.33 5.67 7.58
CA ALA A 13 8.08 4.52 8.08
C ALA A 13 8.10 4.41 9.61
N ARG A 14 7.65 5.43 10.34
CA ARG A 14 7.61 5.47 11.81
C ARG A 14 6.16 5.55 12.29
N ASP A 15 5.88 4.90 13.41
CA ASP A 15 4.60 5.06 14.09
C ASP A 15 4.31 6.55 14.37
N PRO A 16 3.08 7.03 14.16
CA PRO A 16 1.85 6.24 13.95
C PRO A 16 1.45 5.99 12.47
N HIS A 17 2.42 5.84 11.55
CA HIS A 17 2.23 5.41 10.15
C HIS A 17 1.08 6.10 9.40
N PHE A 18 1.24 7.39 9.10
CA PHE A 18 0.23 8.12 8.33
C PHE A 18 0.29 7.76 6.84
N ALA A 19 -0.87 7.71 6.20
CA ALA A 19 -0.97 7.64 4.74
C ALA A 19 -0.69 9.03 4.12
N GLY A 20 0.06 9.06 3.03
CA GLY A 20 0.32 10.24 2.21
C GLY A 20 -0.03 9.99 0.74
N GLY A 21 -0.32 11.07 0.00
CA GLY A 21 -0.84 10.98 -1.35
C GLY A 21 -2.25 10.38 -1.37
N CYS A 22 -2.56 9.57 -2.37
CA CYS A 22 -3.85 8.89 -2.38
C CYS A 22 -3.89 7.70 -1.41
N ILE A 23 -4.93 7.67 -0.57
CA ILE A 23 -5.13 6.68 0.50
C ILE A 23 -5.29 5.24 -0.01
N ALA A 24 -5.75 5.06 -1.24
CA ALA A 24 -5.93 3.75 -1.88
C ALA A 24 -5.72 3.90 -3.39
N GLN A 25 -4.73 3.19 -3.95
CA GLN A 25 -4.40 3.21 -5.39
C GLN A 25 -4.16 1.80 -5.92
N ALA A 26 -4.38 1.61 -7.22
CA ALA A 26 -4.30 0.29 -7.84
C ALA A 26 -2.86 -0.21 -8.04
N TRP A 27 -1.90 0.69 -8.29
CA TRP A 27 -0.54 0.28 -8.68
C TRP A 27 0.23 -0.40 -7.55
N ASN A 28 0.10 0.06 -6.31
CA ASN A 28 0.82 -0.53 -5.17
C ASN A 28 0.29 -1.94 -4.87
N VAL A 29 -1.03 -2.13 -4.92
CA VAL A 29 -1.66 -3.46 -4.81
C VAL A 29 -1.18 -4.38 -5.95
N ALA A 30 -1.19 -3.89 -7.19
CA ALA A 30 -0.72 -4.65 -8.35
C ALA A 30 0.75 -5.07 -8.22
N GLU A 31 1.62 -4.20 -7.71
CA GLU A 31 3.04 -4.47 -7.56
C GLU A 31 3.32 -5.53 -6.47
N VAL A 32 2.61 -5.47 -5.34
CA VAL A 32 2.69 -6.51 -4.30
C VAL A 32 2.20 -7.85 -4.83
N LEU A 33 1.06 -7.89 -5.52
CA LEU A 33 0.53 -9.12 -6.13
C LEU A 33 1.48 -9.68 -7.19
N ARG A 34 2.06 -8.82 -8.04
CA ARG A 34 3.06 -9.23 -9.04
C ARG A 34 4.29 -9.85 -8.38
N SER A 35 4.78 -9.26 -7.29
CA SER A 35 5.93 -9.78 -6.55
C SER A 35 5.60 -11.10 -5.86
N TRP A 36 4.43 -11.19 -5.23
CA TRP A 36 3.92 -12.42 -4.62
C TRP A 36 3.88 -13.58 -5.62
N ILE A 37 3.29 -13.38 -6.82
CA ILE A 37 3.23 -14.40 -7.87
C ILE A 37 4.63 -14.89 -8.30
N LYS A 38 5.66 -14.03 -8.21
CA LYS A 38 7.04 -14.37 -8.60
C LYS A 38 7.81 -15.10 -7.50
N THR A 39 7.42 -14.95 -6.24
CA THR A 39 8.20 -15.43 -5.09
C THR A 39 7.48 -16.45 -4.20
N ALA A 40 6.17 -16.61 -4.39
CA ALA A 40 5.40 -17.70 -3.79
C ALA A 40 5.77 -19.04 -4.44
#